data_AF-A0A6G5AH97-F1
#
_entry.id   AF-A0A6G5AH97-F1
#
_cell.length_a   1.000
_cell.length_b   1.000
_cell.length_c   1.000
_cell.angle_alpha   90.00
_cell.angle_beta   90.00
_cell.angle_gamma   90.00
#
_symmetry.space_group_name_H-M   'P 1'
#
loop_
_entity.id
_entity.type
_entity.pdbx_description
1 polymer ?
#
loop_
_entity_poly.entity_id
_entity_poly.type
_entity_poly.pdbx_seq_one_letter_code
_entity_poly.pdbx_strand_id
1 'polypeptide(L)'
;MSKEMSKRAPDLQKLSESMKQTRSSRRSWMKDTVPTTAEILEKYPALGNVEMLHEEFTAITSIQMEKKLLEFFNNFGPRILELLKTRHSTKDLVKELEKELEKLEGNSRKCKYVKYVQSF
;
A
#
# COMPACT_ATOMS: atom_id res chain seq x y z
N MET A 1 -13.40 0.86 -18.10
CA MET A 1 -12.93 0.16 -16.88
C MET A 1 -13.75 -1.09 -16.57
N SER A 2 -15.06 -1.03 -16.33
CA SER A 2 -15.87 -2.20 -15.91
C SER A 2 -15.80 -3.40 -16.87
N LYS A 3 -15.84 -3.15 -18.18
CA LYS A 3 -15.69 -4.21 -19.22
C LYS A 3 -14.29 -4.83 -19.29
N GLU A 4 -13.26 -4.09 -18.89
CA GLU A 4 -11.88 -4.63 -18.84
C GLU A 4 -11.67 -5.44 -17.57
N MET A 5 -12.16 -4.92 -16.44
CA MET A 5 -12.13 -5.60 -15.14
C MET A 5 -12.95 -6.90 -15.10
N SER A 6 -13.96 -7.04 -15.96
CA SER A 6 -14.75 -8.28 -16.06
C SER A 6 -14.05 -9.41 -16.81
N LYS A 7 -12.88 -9.17 -17.41
CA LYS A 7 -12.12 -10.20 -18.12
C LYS A 7 -11.31 -11.04 -17.13
N ARG A 8 -11.13 -12.32 -17.47
CA ARG A 8 -10.29 -13.25 -16.70
C ARG A 8 -8.84 -12.78 -16.54
N ALA A 9 -8.33 -12.04 -17.53
CA ALA A 9 -7.03 -11.37 -17.49
C ALA A 9 -7.22 -9.94 -18.03
N PRO A 10 -7.37 -8.94 -17.15
CA PRO A 10 -7.47 -7.55 -17.55
C PRO A 10 -6.18 -7.05 -18.21
N ASP A 11 -6.31 -6.28 -19.28
CA ASP A 11 -5.20 -5.55 -19.89
C ASP A 11 -4.83 -4.35 -19.00
N LEU A 12 -3.77 -4.51 -18.20
CA LEU A 12 -3.31 -3.51 -17.23
C LEU A 12 -2.87 -2.20 -17.90
N GLN A 13 -2.34 -2.25 -19.12
CA GLN A 13 -1.95 -1.05 -19.84
C GLN A 13 -3.18 -0.23 -20.23
N LYS A 14 -4.17 -0.86 -20.84
CA LYS A 14 -5.46 -0.20 -21.16
C LYS A 14 -6.15 0.30 -19.89
N LEU A 15 -6.05 -0.44 -18.79
CA LEU A 15 -6.61 -0.04 -17.51
C LEU A 15 -5.93 1.23 -16.97
N SER A 16 -4.58 1.28 -16.95
CA SER A 16 -3.82 2.46 -16.53
C SER A 16 -4.12 3.68 -17.41
N GLU A 17 -4.20 3.51 -18.73
CA GLU A 17 -4.56 4.59 -19.66
C GLU A 17 -5.98 5.11 -19.37
N SER A 18 -6.95 4.22 -19.21
CA SER A 18 -8.32 4.60 -18.85
C SER A 18 -8.36 5.30 -17.49
N MET A 19 -7.60 4.83 -16.49
CA MET A 19 -7.50 5.43 -15.17
C MET A 19 -6.92 6.84 -15.21
N LYS A 20 -5.89 7.08 -16.05
CA LYS A 20 -5.29 8.40 -16.27
C LYS A 20 -6.27 9.36 -16.92
N GLN A 21 -6.97 8.92 -17.96
CA GLN A 21 -7.96 9.74 -18.68
C GLN A 21 -9.12 10.17 -17.77
N THR A 22 -9.61 9.29 -16.90
CA THR A 22 -10.75 9.59 -16.02
C THR A 22 -10.36 10.23 -14.68
N ARG A 23 -9.08 10.58 -14.47
CA ARG A 23 -8.60 11.04 -13.16
C ARG A 23 -9.25 12.35 -12.71
N SER A 24 -9.33 13.33 -13.60
CA SER A 24 -9.90 14.65 -13.27
C SER A 24 -11.38 14.55 -12.90
N SER A 25 -12.17 13.86 -13.71
CA SER A 25 -13.60 13.65 -13.48
C SER A 25 -13.87 12.83 -12.22
N ARG A 26 -13.08 11.78 -11.98
CA ARG A 26 -13.16 10.98 -10.76
C ARG A 26 -12.89 11.81 -9.51
N ARG A 27 -11.82 12.62 -9.50
CA ARG A 27 -11.49 13.49 -8.36
C ARG A 27 -12.55 14.56 -8.11
N SER A 28 -13.09 15.18 -9.17
CA SER A 28 -14.20 16.12 -9.02
C SER A 28 -15.38 15.44 -8.35
N TRP A 29 -15.84 14.31 -8.91
CA TRP A 29 -16.95 13.57 -8.35
C TRP A 29 -16.73 13.18 -6.89
N MET A 30 -15.56 12.63 -6.52
CA MET A 30 -15.26 12.28 -5.13
C MET A 30 -15.29 13.48 -4.19
N LYS A 31 -14.80 14.63 -4.63
CA LYS A 31 -14.80 15.88 -3.85
C LYS A 31 -16.22 16.40 -3.66
N ASP A 32 -17.04 16.31 -4.70
CA ASP A 32 -18.38 16.90 -4.72
C ASP A 32 -19.41 16.02 -4.00
N THR A 33 -19.28 14.69 -4.10
CA THR A 33 -20.27 13.75 -3.55
C THR A 33 -19.84 13.06 -2.26
N VAL A 34 -18.57 13.18 -1.85
CA VAL A 34 -17.99 12.54 -0.66
C VAL A 34 -18.45 11.08 -0.50
N PRO A 35 -18.23 10.22 -1.51
CA PRO A 35 -18.78 8.87 -1.56
C PRO A 35 -18.07 7.95 -0.57
N THR A 36 -18.77 6.90 -0.15
CA THR A 36 -18.20 5.79 0.60
C THR A 36 -17.24 4.96 -0.27
N THR A 37 -16.38 4.17 0.36
CA THR A 37 -15.47 3.25 -0.35
C THR A 37 -16.24 2.27 -1.24
N ALA A 38 -17.40 1.79 -0.80
CA ALA A 38 -18.23 0.87 -1.59
C ALA A 38 -18.72 1.52 -2.89
N GLU A 39 -19.24 2.74 -2.82
CA GLU A 39 -19.70 3.50 -3.99
C GLU A 39 -18.55 3.86 -4.94
N ILE A 40 -17.36 4.14 -4.40
CA ILE A 40 -16.14 4.35 -5.20
C ILE A 40 -15.79 3.08 -5.99
N LEU A 41 -15.80 1.92 -5.34
CA LEU A 41 -15.45 0.65 -5.98
C LEU A 41 -16.52 0.19 -6.98
N GLU A 42 -17.79 0.49 -6.74
CA GLU A 42 -18.87 0.24 -7.69
C GLU A 42 -18.69 1.08 -8.97
N LYS A 43 -18.44 2.39 -8.82
CA LYS A 43 -18.30 3.32 -9.95
C LYS A 43 -16.95 3.20 -10.67
N TYR A 44 -15.88 2.93 -9.93
CA TYR A 44 -14.51 2.83 -10.42
C TYR A 44 -13.84 1.53 -9.95
N PRO A 45 -14.27 0.36 -10.47
CA PRO A 45 -13.81 -0.94 -9.99
C PRO A 45 -12.31 -1.17 -10.15
N ALA A 46 -11.66 -0.45 -11.07
CA ALA A 46 -10.22 -0.47 -11.26
C ALA A 46 -9.44 -0.07 -9.99
N LEU A 47 -10.02 0.74 -9.10
CA LEU A 47 -9.40 1.09 -7.81
C LEU A 47 -9.36 -0.06 -6.81
N GLY A 48 -10.05 -1.18 -7.08
CA GLY A 48 -9.87 -2.42 -6.34
C GLY A 48 -8.61 -3.18 -6.72
N ASN A 49 -7.94 -2.83 -7.82
CA ASN A 49 -6.63 -3.37 -8.17
C ASN A 49 -5.54 -2.56 -7.46
N VAL A 50 -4.62 -3.27 -6.78
CA VAL A 50 -3.55 -2.67 -5.96
C VAL A 50 -2.65 -1.75 -6.77
N GLU A 51 -2.25 -2.13 -7.99
CA GLU A 51 -1.37 -1.32 -8.84
C GLU A 51 -2.04 -0.01 -9.24
N MET A 52 -3.31 -0.08 -9.64
CA MET A 52 -4.09 1.11 -10.01
C MET A 52 -4.34 2.03 -8.81
N LEU A 53 -4.56 1.45 -7.63
CA LEU A 53 -4.71 2.21 -6.39
C LEU A 53 -3.41 2.93 -6.01
N HIS A 54 -2.27 2.24 -6.12
CA HIS A 54 -0.95 2.82 -5.88
C HIS A 54 -0.64 3.96 -6.86
N GLU A 55 -0.89 3.75 -8.16
CA GLU A 55 -0.74 4.80 -9.18
C GLU A 55 -1.59 6.04 -8.86
N GLU A 56 -2.84 5.85 -8.43
CA GLU A 56 -3.73 6.95 -8.06
C GLU A 56 -3.26 7.67 -6.79
N PHE A 57 -2.83 6.93 -5.76
CA PHE A 57 -2.25 7.50 -4.55
C PHE A 57 -1.04 8.37 -4.88
N THR A 58 -0.10 7.85 -5.66
CA THR A 58 1.09 8.59 -6.08
C THR A 58 0.72 9.80 -6.92
N ALA A 59 -0.24 9.70 -7.83
CA ALA A 59 -0.66 10.85 -8.62
C ALA A 59 -1.28 11.97 -7.78
N ILE A 60 -1.98 11.65 -6.70
CA ILE A 60 -2.59 12.63 -5.80
C ILE A 60 -1.54 13.27 -4.87
N THR A 61 -0.66 12.44 -4.30
CA THR A 61 0.24 12.85 -3.23
C THR A 61 1.64 13.22 -3.72
N SER A 62 1.98 12.87 -4.96
CA SER A 62 3.37 12.83 -5.48
C SER A 62 4.31 11.95 -4.65
N ILE A 63 3.76 11.08 -3.81
CA ILE A 63 4.52 10.21 -2.91
C ILE A 63 4.50 8.78 -3.44
N GLN A 64 5.69 8.20 -3.53
CA GLN A 64 5.87 6.76 -3.71
C GLN A 64 5.72 6.08 -2.34
N MET A 65 4.56 5.47 -2.09
CA MET A 65 4.18 4.95 -0.77
C MET A 65 5.20 3.95 -0.23
N GLU A 66 5.58 2.97 -1.04
CA GLU A 66 6.52 1.90 -0.67
C GLU A 66 7.87 2.47 -0.27
N LYS A 67 8.38 3.46 -1.03
CA LYS A 67 9.64 4.14 -0.71
C LYS A 67 9.53 4.90 0.62
N LYS A 68 8.43 5.62 0.85
CA LYS A 68 8.25 6.38 2.11
C LYS A 68 8.06 5.48 3.32
N LEU A 69 7.33 4.39 3.19
CA LEU A 69 7.20 3.39 4.24
C LEU A 69 8.56 2.78 4.56
N LEU A 70 9.33 2.42 3.53
CA LEU A 70 10.68 1.89 3.72
C LEU A 70 11.62 2.90 4.41
N GLU A 71 11.60 4.17 3.99
CA GLU A 71 12.34 5.25 4.65
C GLU A 71 11.94 5.38 6.13
N PHE A 72 10.64 5.39 6.42
CA PHE A 72 10.12 5.46 7.79
C PHE A 72 10.66 4.32 8.65
N PHE A 73 10.57 3.08 8.15
CA PHE A 73 11.00 1.91 8.90
C PHE A 73 12.52 1.85 9.08
N ASN A 74 13.30 2.30 8.10
CA ASN A 74 14.74 2.42 8.26
C ASN A 74 15.13 3.45 9.33
N ASN A 75 14.38 4.55 9.42
CA ASN A 75 14.69 5.64 10.34
C ASN A 75 14.18 5.38 11.77
N PHE A 76 13.00 4.78 11.90
CA PHE A 76 12.29 4.66 13.18
C PHE A 76 12.11 3.22 13.66
N GLY A 77 12.30 2.22 12.79
CA GLY A 77 12.12 0.80 13.11
C GLY A 77 12.89 0.36 14.37
N PRO A 78 14.20 0.63 14.49
CA PRO A 78 14.96 0.27 15.69
C PRO A 78 14.38 0.88 16.97
N ARG A 79 13.96 2.16 16.91
CA ARG A 79 13.35 2.84 18.05
C ARG A 79 12.01 2.23 18.45
N ILE A 80 11.19 1.84 17.47
CA ILE A 80 9.92 1.17 17.71
C ILE A 80 10.16 -0.18 18.40
N LEU A 81 11.15 -0.96 17.96
CA LEU A 81 11.49 -2.24 18.61
C LEU A 81 11.93 -2.05 20.06
N GLU A 82 12.78 -1.07 20.33
CA GLU A 82 13.20 -0.76 21.70
C GLU A 82 12.01 -0.38 22.60
N LEU A 83 11.08 0.42 22.09
CA LEU A 83 9.88 0.77 22.84
C LEU A 83 9.00 -0.46 23.10
N LEU A 84 8.85 -1.37 22.13
CA LEU A 84 8.06 -2.59 22.31
C LEU A 84 8.69 -3.58 23.31
N LYS A 85 10.02 -3.56 23.51
CA LYS A 85 10.69 -4.36 24.55
C LYS A 85 10.31 -3.95 25.97
N THR A 86 9.95 -2.69 26.17
CA THR A 86 9.59 -2.17 27.51
C THR A 86 8.26 -2.74 28.01
N ARG A 87 7.39 -3.20 27.11
CA ARG A 87 6.08 -3.74 27.44
C ARG A 87 6.14 -5.26 27.56
N HIS A 88 5.79 -5.78 28.74
CA HIS A 88 5.87 -7.21 29.03
C HIS A 88 5.05 -8.07 28.05
N SER A 89 3.86 -7.61 27.67
CA SER A 89 2.94 -8.34 26.78
C SER A 89 3.45 -8.55 25.35
N THR A 90 4.46 -7.79 24.91
CA THR A 90 5.02 -7.86 23.56
C THR A 90 6.41 -8.48 23.52
N LYS A 91 6.95 -8.88 24.68
CA LYS A 91 8.34 -9.33 24.82
C LYS A 91 8.66 -10.56 23.96
N ASP A 92 7.75 -11.53 23.90
CA ASP A 92 7.99 -12.76 23.15
C ASP A 92 7.82 -12.55 21.64
N LEU A 93 6.86 -11.71 21.22
CA LEU A 93 6.72 -11.28 19.83
C LEU A 93 7.96 -10.52 19.33
N VAL A 94 8.53 -9.64 20.17
CA VAL A 94 9.75 -8.92 19.81
C VAL A 94 10.94 -9.87 19.66
N LYS A 95 11.12 -10.84 20.58
CA LYS A 95 12.19 -11.84 20.45
C LYS A 95 12.06 -12.67 19.17
N GLU A 96 10.85 -13.05 18.80
CA GLU A 96 10.60 -13.77 17.56
C GLU A 96 10.97 -12.92 16.35
N LEU A 97 10.52 -11.65 16.33
CA LEU A 97 10.85 -10.70 15.27
C LEU A 97 12.36 -10.45 15.16
N GLU A 98 13.08 -10.34 16.28
CA GLU A 98 14.55 -10.18 16.27
C GLU A 98 15.26 -11.41 15.70
N LYS A 99 14.86 -12.62 16.08
CA LYS A 99 15.38 -13.86 15.48
C LYS A 99 15.12 -13.91 13.98
N GLU A 100 13.98 -13.41 13.52
CA GLU A 100 13.68 -13.32 12.10
C GLU A 100 14.51 -12.27 11.38
N LEU A 101 14.84 -11.16 12.04
CA LEU A 101 15.69 -10.10 11.50
C LEU A 101 17.16 -10.53 11.42
N GLU A 102 17.63 -11.34 12.37
CA GLU A 102 19.00 -11.89 12.38
C GLU A 102 19.25 -12.88 11.24
N LYS A 103 18.23 -13.63 10.81
CA LYS A 103 18.29 -14.55 9.66
C LYS A 103 18.40 -13.84 8.30
N LEU A 104 18.33 -12.51 8.29
CA LEU A 104 18.35 -11.71 7.07
C LEU A 104 19.69 -10.99 6.92
N GLU A 105 20.32 -11.18 5.78
CA GLU A 105 21.57 -10.51 5.42
C GLU A 105 21.34 -9.34 4.45
N GLY A 106 22.24 -8.35 4.49
CA GLY A 106 22.29 -7.24 3.54
C GLY A 106 21.05 -6.32 3.54
N ASN A 107 20.62 -5.87 2.36
CA ASN A 107 19.44 -5.01 2.18
C ASN A 107 18.13 -5.67 2.67
N SER A 108 18.11 -6.99 2.85
CA SER A 108 16.95 -7.73 3.36
C SER A 108 16.66 -7.44 4.85
N ARG A 109 17.69 -7.09 5.63
CA ARG A 109 17.56 -6.71 7.05
C ARG A 109 16.94 -5.31 7.23
N LYS A 110 17.14 -4.43 6.25
CA LYS A 110 16.53 -3.09 6.17
C LYS A 110 15.06 -3.13 5.70
N CYS A 111 14.69 -4.13 4.91
CA CYS A 111 13.39 -4.19 4.21
C CYS A 111 12.28 -5.02 4.88
N LYS A 112 12.46 -5.65 6.06
CA LYS A 112 11.43 -6.57 6.58
C LYS A 112 10.20 -5.92 7.22
N TYR A 113 10.21 -4.61 7.48
CA TYR A 113 8.98 -3.95 7.95
C TYR A 113 7.90 -3.82 6.86
N VAL A 114 8.25 -4.03 5.58
CA VAL A 114 7.33 -3.92 4.42
C VAL A 114 6.67 -5.27 4.07
N LYS A 115 7.17 -6.40 4.60
CA LYS A 115 6.69 -7.74 4.23
C LYS A 115 5.31 -8.14 4.82
N TYR A 116 4.70 -7.29 5.64
CA TYR A 116 3.36 -7.52 6.20
C TYR A 116 2.24 -6.79 5.45
N VAL A 117 2.54 -6.06 4.36
CA VAL A 117 1.53 -5.29 3.59
C VAL A 117 1.00 -6.07 2.36
N GLN A 118 1.52 -7.27 2.06
CA GLN A 118 1.08 -8.09 0.92
C GLN A 118 0.22 -9.32 1.31
N SER A 119 -0.38 -9.34 2.50
CA SER A 119 -1.28 -10.41 2.93
C SER A 119 -2.62 -9.91 3.51
N PHE A 120 -3.04 -8.72 3.12
CA PHE A 120 -4.39 -8.20 3.34
C PHE A 120 -5.03 -7.82 2.00
#